data_AF-A0A388Q304-F1
#
_entry.id   AF-A0A388Q304-F1
#
_cell.length_a   1.000
_cell.length_b   1.000
_cell.length_c   1.000
_cell.angle_alpha   90.00
_cell.angle_beta   90.00
_cell.angle_gamma   90.00
#
_symmetry.space_group_name_H-M   'P 1'
#
loop_
_entity.id
_entity.type
_entity.pdbx_description
1 polymer ?
#
loop_
_entity_poly.entity_id
_entity_poly.type
_entity_poly.pdbx_seq_one_letter_code
_entity_poly.pdbx_strand_id
1 'polypeptide(L)' 'MKYISTRDNKKTYNFIDTFLNGLAHDGGLYIPRIIPRLSNDT' A
#
# COMPACT_ATOMS: atom_id res chain seq x y z
N MET A 1 -4.11 -7.94 1.11
CA MET A 1 -4.11 -6.56 0.55
C MET A 1 -2.71 -6.23 0.05
N LYS A 2 -2.59 -5.58 -1.12
CA LYS A 2 -1.30 -5.25 -1.75
C LYS A 2 -1.06 -3.75 -1.69
N TYR A 3 0.19 -3.36 -1.50
CA TYR A 3 0.65 -1.97 -1.44
C TYR A 3 1.70 -1.70 -2.52
N ILE A 4 1.82 -0.44 -2.92
CA ILE A 4 2.81 0.07 -3.87
C ILE A 4 3.49 1.30 -3.27
N SER A 5 4.67 1.68 -3.79
CA SER A 5 5.27 2.97 -3.46
C SER A 5 4.63 4.08 -4.29
N THR A 6 4.53 5.28 -3.72
CA THR A 6 4.14 6.49 -4.46
C THR A 6 5.12 6.88 -5.56
N ARG A 7 6.37 6.38 -5.52
CA ARG A 7 7.43 6.67 -6.50
C ARG A 7 7.67 5.53 -7.49
N ASP A 8 7.44 4.29 -7.06
CA ASP A 8 7.50 3.10 -7.93
C ASP A 8 6.29 2.18 -7.71
N ASN A 9 5.54 1.98 -8.79
CA ASN A 9 4.34 1.14 -8.80
C ASN A 9 4.58 -0.26 -9.39
N LYS A 10 5.81 -0.62 -9.76
CA LYS A 10 6.15 -1.92 -10.36
C LYS A 10 6.18 -3.05 -9.34
N LYS A 11 6.65 -2.76 -8.12
CA LYS A 11 6.72 -3.74 -7.03
C LYS A 11 5.46 -3.67 -6.17
N THR A 12 5.03 -4.82 -5.67
CA THR A 12 3.92 -4.91 -4.72
C THR A 12 4.36 -5.51 -3.40
N TYR A 13 3.89 -4.93 -2.31
CA TYR A 13 4.23 -5.31 -0.93
C TYR A 13 2.99 -5.82 -0.19
N ASN A 14 3.20 -6.64 0.85
CA ASN A 14 2.12 -7.05 1.74
C ASN A 14 1.95 -6.05 2.89
N PHE A 15 0.77 -6.04 3.51
CA PHE A 15 0.44 -5.13 4.60
C PHE A 15 1.47 -5.17 5.75
N ILE A 16 1.78 -6.37 6.25
CA ILE A 16 2.71 -6.53 7.39
C ILE A 16 4.08 -5.93 7.06
N ASP A 17 4.62 -6.23 5.87
CA ASP A 17 5.90 -5.68 5.44
C ASP A 17 5.87 -4.15 5.38
N THR A 18 4.81 -3.57 4.79
CA THR A 18 4.69 -2.10 4.71
C THR A 18 4.52 -1.43 6.07
N PHE A 19 3.78 -2.08 6.97
CA PHE A 19 3.54 -1.56 8.31
C PHE A 19 4.82 -1.54 9.15
N LEU A 20 5.66 -2.58 9.02
CA LEU A 20 6.94 -2.66 9.73
C LEU A 20 8.01 -1.76 9.12
N ASN A 21 7.97 -1.50 7.82
CA ASN A 21 9.03 -0.73 7.14
C ASN A 21 8.84 0.80 7.18
N GLY A 22 7.67 1.32 7.55
CA GLY A 22 7.40 2.76 7.66
C GLY A 22 7.45 3.52 6.33
N LEU A 23 8.64 3.64 5.73
CA LEU A 23 8.90 4.22 4.41
C LEU A 23 9.20 3.12 3.38
N ALA A 24 8.90 3.43 2.11
CA ALA A 24 9.32 2.58 1.01
C ALA A 24 10.83 2.68 0.78
N HIS A 25 11.41 1.63 0.19
CA HIS A 25 12.86 1.53 -0.06
C HIS A 25 13.40 2.64 -0.98
N ASP A 26 12.54 3.23 -1.80
CA ASP A 26 12.83 4.36 -2.70
C ASP A 26 12.56 5.74 -2.04
N GLY A 27 12.32 5.76 -0.73
CA GLY A 27 11.95 6.94 0.05
C GLY A 27 10.53 7.44 -0.23
N GLY A 28 9.70 6.68 -0.95
CA GLY A 28 8.27 6.95 -1.13
C GLY A 28 7.42 6.49 0.06
N LEU A 29 6.11 6.69 -0.06
CA LEU A 29 5.13 6.20 0.90
C LEU A 29 4.45 4.95 0.37
N TYR A 30 4.14 4.00 1.25
CA TYR A 30 3.31 2.86 0.89
C TYR A 30 1.84 3.25 0.83
N ILE A 31 1.18 2.98 -0.29
CA ILE A 31 -0.26 3.15 -0.48
C ILE A 31 -0.90 1.84 -0.97
N PRO A 32 -2.16 1.55 -0.61
CA PRO A 32 -2.81 0.34 -1.09
C PRO A 32 -3.03 0.42 -2.60
N ARG A 33 -2.76 -0.68 -3.31
CA ARG A 33 -2.92 -0.77 -4.76
C ARG A 33 -4.38 -0.56 -5.18
N ILE A 34 -5.32 -0.95 -4.33
CA ILE A 34 -6.75 -0.79 -4.53
C ILE A 34 -7.31 -0.17 -3.25
N ILE A 35 -8.00 0.96 -3.39
CA ILE A 35 -8.70 1.60 -2.27
C ILE A 35 -10.00 0.80 -2.04
N PRO A 36 -10.17 0.16 -0.86
CA PRO A 36 -11.40 -0.57 -0.58
C PRO A 36 -12.59 0.39 -0.54
N ARG A 37 -13.71 -0.02 -1.14
CA ARG A 37 -14.98 0.71 -1.05
C ARG A 37 -15.84 0.04 0.01
N LEU A 38 -16.39 0.83 0.91
CA LEU A 38 -17.39 0.38 1.87
C LEU A 38 -18.73 0.22 1.14
N SER A 39 -19.48 -0.84 1.43
CA SER A 39 -20.87 -0.97 0.99
C SER A 39 -21.77 -0.09 1.86
N ASN A 40 -22.88 0.39 1.30
CA ASN A 40 -23.88 1.20 2.02
C ASN A 40 -24.89 0.32 2.77
N ASP A 41 -24.48 -0.87 3.24
CA ASP A 41 -25.40 -1.79 3.91
C ASP A 41 -25.80 -1.21 5.27
N THR A 42 -27.04 -0.71 5.36
CA THR A 42 -27.71 -0.22 6.58
C THR A 42 -28.44 -1.32 7.31
#